data_AF-F5LAG3-F1
#
_entry.id   AF-F5LAG3-F1
#
_cell.length_a   1.000
_cell.length_b   1.000
_cell.length_c   1.000
_cell.angle_alpha   90.00
_cell.angle_beta   90.00
_cell.angle_gamma   90.00
#
_symmetry.space_group_name_H-M   'P 1'
#
loop_
_entity.id
_entity.type
_entity.pdbx_description
1 polymer ?
#
loop_
_entity_poly.entity_id
_entity_poly.type
_entity_poly.pdbx_seq_one_letter_code
_entity_poly.pdbx_strand_id
1 'polypeptide(L)'
;MVYLWFLTTFIALVLTIMLINKASKHFAWHYLPWIVAFASFFFCSFASWTSYLTGWTPWLYKGWYVAGAVLVALMGLGQMLFLKLNKWAILFSVYIGLLFIWFVWSILYAPVDHQLLTRQGEIGGSALPRDVRLFSPLFTIPGSLALIGGAFYSALRHKSKEGWLIGLGALILASGGTLVRFDIQLALPIANLIGITMIFLGTNTSSLSSRSLSATNA
;
A
#
# COMPACT_ATOMS: atom_id res chain seq x y z
N MET A 1 3.12 -17.22 -12.67
CA MET A 1 3.43 -16.46 -11.43
C MET A 1 4.58 -15.48 -11.62
N VAL A 2 5.80 -15.95 -11.91
CA VAL A 2 7.00 -15.10 -12.04
C VAL A 2 6.78 -13.88 -12.96
N TYR A 3 6.27 -14.10 -14.18
CA TYR A 3 6.03 -13.01 -15.14
C TYR A 3 4.98 -11.98 -14.68
N LEU A 4 3.95 -12.43 -13.95
CA LEU A 4 2.94 -11.52 -13.41
C LEU A 4 3.54 -10.64 -12.31
N TRP A 5 4.35 -11.22 -11.41
CA TRP A 5 5.04 -10.46 -10.39
C TRP A 5 6.09 -9.51 -10.97
N PHE A 6 6.79 -9.91 -12.03
CA PHE A 6 7.67 -9.03 -12.79
C PHE A 6 6.89 -7.83 -13.35
N LEU A 7 5.75 -8.08 -14.01
CA LEU A 7 4.91 -7.02 -14.57
C LEU A 7 4.39 -6.08 -13.47
N THR A 8 3.86 -6.62 -12.37
CA THR A 8 3.38 -5.82 -11.23
C THR A 8 4.51 -4.98 -10.63
N THR A 9 5.72 -5.53 -10.52
CA THR A 9 6.91 -4.81 -10.05
C THR A 9 7.27 -3.65 -10.99
N PHE A 10 7.33 -3.93 -12.30
CA PHE A 10 7.66 -2.92 -13.31
C PHE A 10 6.64 -1.78 -13.31
N ILE A 11 5.35 -2.11 -13.30
CA ILE A 11 4.29 -1.11 -13.23
C ILE A 11 4.36 -0.33 -11.92
N ALA A 12 4.50 -0.98 -10.77
CA ALA A 12 4.64 -0.30 -9.49
C ALA A 12 5.82 0.68 -9.47
N LEU A 13 6.97 0.30 -10.07
CA LEU A 13 8.13 1.18 -10.21
C LEU A 13 7.79 2.42 -11.05
N VAL A 14 7.21 2.23 -12.23
CA VAL A 14 6.80 3.32 -13.13
C VAL A 14 5.83 4.26 -12.42
N LEU A 15 4.79 3.73 -11.77
CA LEU A 15 3.81 4.54 -11.03
C LEU A 15 4.47 5.32 -9.88
N THR A 16 5.40 4.71 -9.16
CA THR A 16 6.16 5.36 -8.09
C THR A 16 6.99 6.53 -8.64
N ILE A 17 7.73 6.32 -9.74
CA ILE A 17 8.53 7.35 -10.40
C ILE A 17 7.64 8.50 -10.90
N MET A 18 6.50 8.19 -11.54
CA MET A 18 5.55 9.19 -11.99
C MET A 18 5.01 10.04 -10.83
N LEU A 19 4.69 9.41 -9.70
CA LEU A 19 4.22 10.09 -8.51
C LEU A 19 5.29 11.01 -7.91
N ILE A 20 6.54 10.54 -7.82
CA ILE A 20 7.68 11.36 -7.35
C ILE A 20 7.90 12.55 -8.28
N ASN A 21 7.99 12.32 -9.60
CA ASN A 21 8.19 13.37 -10.59
C ASN A 21 7.12 14.47 -10.50
N LYS A 22 5.88 14.07 -10.22
CA LYS A 22 4.79 15.00 -10.00
C LYS A 22 4.94 15.77 -8.70
N ALA A 23 5.21 15.09 -7.59
CA ALA A 23 5.42 15.72 -6.29
C ALA A 23 6.60 16.69 -6.29
N SER A 24 7.66 16.43 -7.06
CA SER A 24 8.79 17.34 -7.21
C SER A 24 8.42 18.64 -7.95
N LYS A 25 7.45 18.60 -8.87
CA LYS A 25 6.97 19.78 -9.60
C LYS A 25 5.93 20.58 -8.81
N HIS A 26 5.13 19.90 -7.99
CA HIS A 26 4.03 20.47 -7.23
C HIS A 26 3.99 19.89 -5.82
N PHE A 27 4.99 20.23 -5.01
CA PHE A 27 5.12 19.63 -3.68
C PHE A 27 3.97 20.03 -2.76
N ALA A 28 3.38 19.03 -2.13
CA ALA A 28 2.41 19.17 -1.06
C ALA A 28 2.58 18.01 -0.09
N TRP A 29 2.41 18.28 1.21
CA TRP A 29 2.65 17.30 2.27
C TRP A 29 1.84 16.01 2.12
N HIS A 30 0.67 16.06 1.47
CA HIS A 30 -0.14 14.88 1.21
C HIS A 30 0.52 13.88 0.25
N TYR A 31 1.52 14.27 -0.56
CA TYR A 31 2.22 13.36 -1.46
C TYR A 31 3.16 12.39 -0.73
N LEU A 32 3.71 12.77 0.42
CA LEU A 32 4.73 11.95 1.10
C LEU A 32 4.21 10.55 1.47
N PRO A 33 3.04 10.39 2.14
CA PRO A 33 2.55 9.05 2.46
C PRO A 33 2.24 8.22 1.21
N TRP A 34 1.75 8.84 0.14
CA TRP A 34 1.51 8.15 -1.12
C TRP A 34 2.82 7.66 -1.75
N ILE A 35 3.86 8.48 -1.82
CA ILE A 35 5.17 8.08 -2.38
C ILE A 35 5.73 6.90 -1.60
N VAL A 36 5.73 6.97 -0.27
CA VAL A 36 6.26 5.89 0.57
C VAL A 36 5.41 4.63 0.43
N ALA A 37 4.08 4.74 0.33
CA ALA A 37 3.20 3.60 0.09
C ALA A 37 3.46 2.93 -1.28
N PHE A 38 3.59 3.70 -2.35
CA PHE A 38 3.86 3.19 -3.70
C PHE A 38 5.26 2.57 -3.80
N ALA A 39 6.27 3.20 -3.18
CA ALA A 39 7.61 2.63 -3.08
C ALA A 39 7.62 1.32 -2.27
N SER A 40 6.87 1.25 -1.17
CA SER A 40 6.70 0.03 -0.38
C SER A 40 6.01 -1.06 -1.19
N PHE A 41 5.00 -0.72 -1.98
CA PHE A 41 4.30 -1.65 -2.86
C PHE A 41 5.20 -2.18 -3.99
N PHE A 42 6.02 -1.32 -4.59
CA PHE A 42 7.06 -1.71 -5.53
C PHE A 42 8.02 -2.71 -4.88
N PHE A 43 8.52 -2.39 -3.69
CA PHE A 43 9.42 -3.27 -2.96
C PHE A 43 8.76 -4.62 -2.63
N CYS A 44 7.49 -4.63 -2.22
CA CYS A 44 6.75 -5.86 -1.98
C CYS A 44 6.66 -6.72 -3.25
N SER A 45 6.27 -6.12 -4.36
CA SER A 45 6.14 -6.83 -5.64
C SER A 45 7.49 -7.36 -6.13
N PHE A 46 8.56 -6.58 -5.95
CA PHE A 46 9.92 -6.98 -6.27
C PHE A 46 10.39 -8.15 -5.40
N ALA A 47 10.16 -8.09 -4.09
CA ALA A 47 10.48 -9.17 -3.17
C ALA A 47 9.69 -10.45 -3.47
N SER A 48 8.40 -10.31 -3.83
CA SER A 48 7.60 -11.41 -4.36
C SER A 48 8.21 -11.99 -5.63
N TRP A 49 8.51 -11.18 -6.65
CA TRP A 49 9.14 -11.63 -7.88
C TRP A 49 10.46 -12.38 -7.65
N THR A 50 11.34 -11.81 -6.84
CA THR A 50 12.63 -12.42 -6.48
C THR A 50 12.45 -13.72 -5.69
N SER A 51 11.47 -13.81 -4.80
CA SER A 51 11.17 -15.05 -4.08
C SER A 51 10.79 -16.22 -5.01
N TYR A 52 10.13 -15.93 -6.15
CA TYR A 52 9.82 -16.94 -7.16
C TYR A 52 11.05 -17.36 -8.00
N LEU A 53 12.12 -16.56 -8.01
CA LEU A 53 13.35 -16.86 -8.74
C LEU A 53 14.38 -17.59 -7.86
N THR A 54 14.57 -17.12 -6.63
CA THR A 54 15.66 -17.55 -5.76
C THR A 54 15.20 -18.14 -4.43
N GLY A 55 13.89 -18.16 -4.16
CA GLY A 55 13.35 -18.45 -2.83
C GLY A 55 13.45 -17.25 -1.88
N TRP A 56 12.92 -17.40 -0.66
CA TRP A 56 12.97 -16.35 0.34
C TRP A 56 14.27 -16.39 1.13
N THR A 57 14.92 -15.24 1.27
CA THR A 57 15.94 -15.04 2.32
C THR A 57 15.29 -14.39 3.55
N PRO A 58 15.83 -14.60 4.76
CA PRO A 58 15.25 -14.01 5.97
C PRO A 58 15.11 -12.48 5.89
N TRP A 59 16.12 -11.79 5.32
CA TRP A 59 16.10 -10.33 5.21
C TRP A 59 15.13 -9.83 4.15
N LEU A 60 15.06 -10.50 2.99
CA LEU A 60 14.09 -10.17 1.95
C LEU A 60 12.66 -10.34 2.48
N TYR A 61 12.42 -11.44 3.20
CA TYR A 61 11.12 -11.74 3.80
C TYR A 61 10.72 -10.74 4.89
N LYS A 62 11.64 -10.42 5.82
CA LYS A 62 11.39 -9.40 6.85
C LYS A 62 11.11 -8.03 6.23
N GLY A 63 11.92 -7.61 5.26
CA GLY A 63 11.70 -6.35 4.55
C GLY A 63 10.35 -6.33 3.84
N TRP A 64 9.99 -7.42 3.15
CA TRP A 64 8.72 -7.55 2.44
C TRP A 64 7.55 -7.45 3.40
N TYR A 65 7.65 -8.10 4.56
CA TYR A 65 6.61 -8.06 5.58
C TYR A 65 6.45 -6.66 6.18
N VAL A 66 7.55 -5.95 6.42
CA VAL A 66 7.51 -4.56 6.92
C VAL A 66 6.84 -3.63 5.91
N ALA A 67 7.30 -3.66 4.66
CA ALA A 67 6.73 -2.85 3.58
C ALA A 67 5.24 -3.18 3.36
N GLY A 68 4.90 -4.48 3.39
CA GLY A 68 3.56 -5.02 3.24
C GLY A 68 2.58 -4.51 4.29
N ALA A 69 2.99 -4.54 5.56
CA ALA A 69 2.14 -4.14 6.68
C ALA A 69 1.83 -2.64 6.66
N VAL A 70 2.80 -1.80 6.35
CA VAL A 70 2.70 -0.35 6.52
C VAL A 70 2.06 0.36 5.32
N LEU A 71 2.15 -0.22 4.12
CA LEU A 71 1.69 0.43 2.88
C LEU A 71 0.23 0.92 2.96
N VAL A 72 -0.68 0.10 3.51
CA VAL A 72 -2.11 0.44 3.56
C VAL A 72 -2.36 1.59 4.54
N ALA A 73 -1.65 1.60 5.66
CA ALA A 73 -1.73 2.69 6.63
C ALA A 73 -1.23 4.01 6.03
N LEU A 74 -0.16 3.98 5.24
CA LEU A 74 0.34 5.16 4.54
C LEU A 74 -0.61 5.64 3.44
N MET A 75 -1.24 4.74 2.68
CA MET A 75 -2.30 5.12 1.72
C MET A 75 -3.49 5.76 2.45
N GLY A 76 -3.92 5.20 3.58
CA GLY A 76 -4.96 5.77 4.43
C GLY A 76 -4.60 7.18 4.92
N LEU A 77 -3.36 7.38 5.40
CA LEU A 77 -2.87 8.70 5.80
C LEU A 77 -2.87 9.69 4.63
N GLY A 78 -2.42 9.26 3.45
CA GLY A 78 -2.47 10.04 2.22
C GLY A 78 -3.89 10.47 1.86
N GLN A 79 -4.88 9.59 2.03
CA GLN A 79 -6.29 9.88 1.80
C GLN A 79 -6.86 10.86 2.85
N MET A 80 -6.48 10.74 4.12
CA MET A 80 -6.91 11.68 5.17
C MET A 80 -6.37 13.09 4.93
N LEU A 81 -5.09 13.21 4.54
CA LEU A 81 -4.49 14.49 4.17
C LEU A 81 -5.13 15.08 2.92
N PHE A 82 -5.48 14.24 1.95
CA PHE A 82 -6.22 14.65 0.76
C PHE A 82 -7.59 15.26 1.11
N LEU A 83 -8.32 14.64 2.04
CA LEU A 83 -9.60 15.15 2.56
C LEU A 83 -9.45 16.34 3.53
N LYS A 84 -8.23 16.84 3.74
CA LYS A 84 -7.92 17.93 4.69
C LYS A 84 -8.35 17.64 6.13
N LEU A 85 -8.36 16.37 6.53
CA LEU A 85 -8.65 15.94 7.90
C LEU A 85 -7.44 16.14 8.83
N ASN A 86 -6.82 17.32 8.80
CA ASN A 86 -5.47 17.57 9.33
C ASN A 86 -5.25 17.09 10.77
N LYS A 87 -6.20 17.36 11.69
CA LYS A 87 -6.12 16.90 13.09
C LYS A 87 -6.05 15.38 13.19
N TRP A 88 -6.95 14.69 12.49
CA TRP A 88 -7.00 13.22 12.47
C TRP A 88 -5.81 12.62 11.74
N ALA A 89 -5.33 13.26 10.68
CA ALA A 89 -4.15 12.83 9.94
C ALA A 89 -2.88 12.91 10.80
N ILE A 90 -2.73 13.95 11.63
CA ILE A 90 -1.61 14.06 12.58
C ILE A 90 -1.71 12.98 13.67
N LEU A 91 -2.89 12.78 14.26
CA LEU A 91 -3.08 11.71 15.26
C LEU A 91 -2.76 10.33 14.66
N PHE A 92 -3.22 10.11 13.43
CA PHE A 92 -2.97 8.85 12.73
C PHE A 92 -1.49 8.70 12.32
N SER A 93 -0.81 9.79 11.93
CA SER A 93 0.63 9.73 11.62
C SER A 93 1.48 9.42 12.85
N VAL A 94 1.13 9.96 14.01
CA VAL A 94 1.78 9.62 15.29
C VAL A 94 1.51 8.16 15.64
N TYR A 95 0.26 7.70 15.51
CA TYR A 95 -0.11 6.29 15.74
C TYR A 95 0.73 5.33 14.89
N ILE A 96 0.76 5.53 13.56
CA ILE A 96 1.54 4.66 12.67
C ILE A 96 3.04 4.78 12.93
N GLY A 97 3.54 5.96 13.29
CA GLY A 97 4.97 6.18 13.55
C GLY A 97 5.46 5.45 14.79
N LEU A 98 4.75 5.55 15.91
CA LEU A 98 5.06 4.82 17.13
C LEU A 98 4.93 3.32 16.93
N LEU A 99 3.85 2.88 16.27
CA LEU A 99 3.63 1.47 15.97
C LEU A 99 4.72 0.92 15.04
N PHE A 100 5.20 1.73 14.08
CA PHE A 100 6.24 1.34 13.13
C PHE A 100 7.58 1.12 13.81
N ILE A 101 7.99 2.02 14.71
CA ILE A 101 9.22 1.86 15.49
C ILE A 101 9.18 0.55 16.29
N TRP A 102 8.06 0.28 16.97
CA TRP A 102 7.90 -0.95 17.75
C TRP A 102 7.87 -2.20 16.87
N PHE A 103 7.21 -2.12 15.72
CA PHE A 103 7.13 -3.22 14.76
C PHE A 103 8.50 -3.56 14.16
N VAL A 104 9.27 -2.56 13.74
CA VAL A 104 10.63 -2.74 13.20
C VAL A 104 11.53 -3.36 14.26
N TRP A 105 11.47 -2.89 15.50
CA TRP A 105 12.20 -3.51 16.60
C TRP A 105 11.79 -4.99 16.77
N SER A 106 10.48 -5.27 16.82
CA SER A 106 9.96 -6.61 17.02
C SER A 106 10.37 -7.59 15.91
N ILE A 107 10.33 -7.17 14.64
CA ILE A 107 10.66 -8.03 13.51
C ILE A 107 12.17 -8.27 13.35
N LEU A 108 13.02 -7.30 13.73
CA LEU A 108 14.47 -7.46 13.68
C LEU A 108 14.92 -8.65 14.54
N TYR A 109 14.36 -8.77 15.75
CA TYR A 109 14.68 -9.84 16.70
C TYR A 109 13.80 -11.09 16.59
N ALA A 110 12.77 -11.06 15.73
CA ALA A 110 11.90 -12.21 15.54
C ALA A 110 12.66 -13.41 14.92
N PRO A 111 12.53 -14.62 15.49
CA PRO A 111 12.97 -15.84 14.83
C PRO A 111 12.14 -16.06 13.57
N VAL A 112 12.78 -16.48 12.47
CA VAL A 112 12.11 -16.79 11.21
C VAL A 112 12.20 -18.28 10.97
N ASP A 113 11.08 -18.91 10.62
CA ASP A 113 11.06 -20.33 10.28
C ASP A 113 11.71 -20.56 8.90
N HIS A 114 12.95 -21.03 8.91
CA HIS A 114 13.73 -21.31 7.72
C HIS A 114 13.14 -22.42 6.84
N GLN A 115 12.36 -23.35 7.41
CA GLN A 115 11.73 -24.41 6.63
C GLN A 115 10.60 -23.88 5.73
N LEU A 116 9.94 -22.81 6.16
CA LEU A 116 8.91 -22.16 5.36
C LEU A 116 9.51 -21.25 4.27
N LEU A 117 10.70 -20.69 4.50
CA LEU A 117 11.39 -19.84 3.51
C LEU A 117 11.88 -20.59 2.27
N THR A 118 12.13 -21.90 2.38
CA THR A 118 12.57 -22.73 1.24
C THR A 118 11.44 -22.99 0.24
N ARG A 119 10.18 -22.71 0.61
CA ARG A 119 9.04 -22.80 -0.31
C ARG A 119 9.11 -21.64 -1.31
N GLN A 120 9.05 -21.98 -2.59
CA GLN A 120 8.90 -20.97 -3.64
C GLN A 120 7.48 -20.41 -3.64
N GLY A 121 7.37 -19.09 -3.74
CA GLY A 121 6.10 -18.37 -3.82
C GLY A 121 5.62 -17.76 -2.50
N GLU A 122 4.39 -17.26 -2.51
CA GLU A 122 3.84 -16.46 -1.39
C GLU A 122 3.58 -17.30 -0.14
N ILE A 123 4.37 -17.10 0.90
CA ILE A 123 4.21 -17.78 2.20
C ILE A 123 3.44 -16.95 3.24
N GLY A 124 3.01 -15.73 2.86
CA GLY A 124 2.29 -14.82 3.76
C GLY A 124 3.10 -14.50 5.02
N GLY A 125 2.43 -14.23 6.14
CA GLY A 125 3.09 -14.02 7.44
C GLY A 125 3.48 -15.31 8.18
N SER A 126 3.35 -16.49 7.57
CA SER A 126 3.42 -17.77 8.30
C SER A 126 4.79 -18.09 8.92
N ALA A 127 5.88 -17.57 8.34
CA ALA A 127 7.23 -17.79 8.84
C ALA A 127 7.62 -16.86 9.99
N LEU A 128 6.70 -16.02 10.48
CA LEU A 128 6.89 -15.15 11.65
C LEU A 128 6.04 -15.63 12.85
N PRO A 129 6.50 -15.39 14.09
CA PRO A 129 5.71 -15.60 15.29
C PRO A 129 4.42 -14.78 15.30
N ARG A 130 3.40 -15.29 16.00
CA ARG A 130 2.08 -14.65 16.09
C ARG A 130 2.17 -13.20 16.57
N ASP A 131 3.01 -12.92 17.56
CA ASP A 131 3.10 -11.58 18.18
C ASP A 131 3.59 -10.51 17.19
N VAL A 132 4.50 -10.88 16.29
CA VAL A 132 5.00 -10.00 15.21
C VAL A 132 3.93 -9.85 14.12
N ARG A 133 3.15 -10.91 13.86
CA ARG A 133 2.09 -10.88 12.86
C ARG A 133 0.91 -9.99 13.27
N LEU A 134 0.72 -9.73 14.55
CA LEU A 134 -0.35 -8.85 15.06
C LEU A 134 -0.17 -7.39 14.64
N PHE A 135 1.06 -6.96 14.32
CA PHE A 135 1.29 -5.61 13.81
C PHE A 135 0.62 -5.38 12.45
N SER A 136 0.55 -6.40 11.59
CA SER A 136 -0.08 -6.28 10.27
C SER A 136 -1.55 -5.84 10.32
N PRO A 137 -2.47 -6.49 11.08
CA PRO A 137 -3.83 -5.99 11.24
C PRO A 137 -3.91 -4.63 11.95
N LEU A 138 -2.98 -4.33 12.86
CA LEU A 138 -2.93 -3.01 13.53
C LEU A 138 -2.63 -1.87 12.54
N PHE A 139 -1.84 -2.09 11.49
CA PHE A 139 -1.69 -1.10 10.41
C PHE A 139 -2.83 -1.15 9.41
N THR A 140 -3.16 -2.34 8.93
CA THR A 140 -4.04 -2.52 7.77
C THR A 140 -5.50 -2.20 8.07
N ILE A 141 -6.04 -2.55 9.24
CA ILE A 141 -7.44 -2.26 9.58
C ILE A 141 -7.72 -0.75 9.61
N PRO A 142 -7.05 0.06 10.45
CA PRO A 142 -7.31 1.50 10.48
C PRO A 142 -6.88 2.17 9.16
N GLY A 143 -5.81 1.68 8.52
CA GLY A 143 -5.39 2.15 7.20
C GLY A 143 -6.46 1.94 6.11
N SER A 144 -7.06 0.76 6.04
CA SER A 144 -8.14 0.43 5.11
C SER A 144 -9.39 1.24 5.40
N LEU A 145 -9.76 1.45 6.67
CA LEU A 145 -10.90 2.31 7.03
C LEU A 145 -10.67 3.75 6.56
N ALA A 146 -9.48 4.31 6.80
CA ALA A 146 -9.12 5.65 6.34
C ALA A 146 -9.10 5.76 4.81
N LEU A 147 -8.50 4.77 4.13
CA LEU A 147 -8.36 4.74 2.68
C LEU A 147 -9.72 4.53 1.98
N ILE A 148 -10.36 3.39 2.24
CA ILE A 148 -11.59 2.97 1.56
C ILE A 148 -12.74 3.86 1.99
N GLY A 149 -12.89 4.11 3.30
CA GLY A 149 -13.93 4.97 3.85
C GLY A 149 -13.77 6.41 3.36
N GLY A 150 -12.55 6.96 3.40
CA GLY A 150 -12.28 8.30 2.88
C GLY A 150 -12.49 8.41 1.36
N ALA A 151 -12.14 7.38 0.60
CA ALA A 151 -12.35 7.36 -0.84
C ALA A 151 -13.83 7.33 -1.22
N PHE A 152 -14.63 6.44 -0.61
CA PHE A 152 -16.07 6.40 -0.86
C PHE A 152 -16.80 7.61 -0.30
N TYR A 153 -16.37 8.15 0.84
CA TYR A 153 -16.89 9.43 1.32
C TYR A 153 -16.70 10.53 0.26
N SER A 154 -15.50 10.65 -0.32
CA SER A 154 -15.23 11.58 -1.42
C SER A 154 -16.12 11.30 -2.64
N ALA A 155 -16.23 10.03 -3.02
CA ALA A 155 -17.00 9.59 -4.18
C ALA A 155 -18.49 9.94 -4.07
N LEU A 156 -19.08 9.69 -2.90
CA LEU A 156 -20.52 9.85 -2.66
C LEU A 156 -20.87 11.30 -2.31
N ARG A 157 -20.13 11.90 -1.37
CA ARG A 157 -20.44 13.24 -0.87
C ARG A 157 -20.04 14.34 -1.85
N HIS A 158 -18.90 14.17 -2.52
CA HIS A 158 -18.33 15.18 -3.42
C HIS A 158 -18.43 14.78 -4.90
N LYS A 159 -19.12 13.67 -5.23
CA LYS A 159 -19.28 13.16 -6.60
C LYS A 159 -17.94 12.98 -7.34
N SER A 160 -16.88 12.70 -6.59
CA SER A 160 -15.52 12.59 -7.10
C SER A 160 -15.33 11.27 -7.86
N LYS A 161 -14.93 11.35 -9.13
CA LYS A 161 -14.54 10.18 -9.94
C LYS A 161 -13.28 9.53 -9.35
N GLU A 162 -12.42 10.33 -8.77
CA GLU A 162 -11.17 9.91 -8.12
C GLU A 162 -11.43 9.09 -6.87
N GLY A 163 -12.43 9.49 -6.07
CA GLY A 163 -12.90 8.70 -4.93
C GLY A 163 -13.34 7.30 -5.34
N TRP A 164 -14.06 7.15 -6.46
CA TRP A 164 -14.43 5.83 -6.99
C TRP A 164 -13.21 5.01 -7.43
N LEU A 165 -12.27 5.62 -8.14
CA LEU A 165 -11.04 4.94 -8.58
C LEU A 165 -10.21 4.44 -7.38
N ILE A 166 -10.01 5.28 -6.36
CA ILE A 166 -9.26 4.91 -5.16
C ILE A 166 -10.01 3.84 -4.36
N GLY A 167 -11.30 4.02 -4.12
CA GLY A 167 -12.12 3.11 -3.31
C GLY A 167 -12.24 1.72 -3.94
N LEU A 168 -12.60 1.65 -5.23
CA LEU A 168 -12.68 0.39 -5.95
C LEU A 168 -11.31 -0.27 -6.13
N GLY A 169 -10.27 0.51 -6.43
CA GLY A 169 -8.90 -0.01 -6.52
C GLY A 169 -8.43 -0.62 -5.20
N ALA A 170 -8.72 0.02 -4.07
CA ALA A 170 -8.40 -0.48 -2.74
C ALA A 170 -9.19 -1.75 -2.38
N LEU A 171 -10.47 -1.84 -2.76
CA LEU A 171 -11.26 -3.06 -2.58
C LEU A 171 -10.71 -4.24 -3.41
N ILE A 172 -10.31 -3.99 -4.65
CA ILE A 172 -9.69 -5.01 -5.51
C ILE A 172 -8.37 -5.49 -4.89
N LEU A 173 -7.53 -4.58 -4.43
CA LEU A 173 -6.27 -4.92 -3.78
C LEU A 173 -6.50 -5.77 -2.51
N ALA A 174 -7.49 -5.41 -1.69
CA ALA A 174 -7.85 -6.17 -0.49
C ALA A 174 -8.44 -7.56 -0.79
N SER A 175 -9.21 -7.69 -1.89
CA SER A 175 -9.78 -8.98 -2.30
C SER A 175 -8.70 -9.95 -2.76
N GLY A 176 -7.61 -9.47 -3.39
CA GLY A 176 -6.46 -10.29 -3.78
C GLY A 176 -5.87 -11.09 -2.61
N GLY A 177 -5.65 -10.45 -1.47
CA GLY A 177 -5.14 -11.13 -0.26
C GLY A 177 -6.13 -12.13 0.35
N THR A 178 -7.43 -11.90 0.17
CA THR A 178 -8.49 -12.80 0.63
C THR A 178 -8.58 -14.04 -0.27
N LEU A 179 -8.49 -13.87 -1.59
CA LEU A 179 -8.57 -14.96 -2.57
C LEU A 179 -7.39 -15.94 -2.47
N VAL A 180 -6.21 -15.49 -2.03
CA VAL A 180 -5.09 -16.38 -1.70
C VAL A 180 -5.46 -17.35 -0.56
N ARG A 181 -6.29 -16.94 0.39
CA ARG A 181 -6.75 -17.83 1.48
C ARG A 181 -7.72 -18.89 0.99
N PHE A 182 -8.33 -18.68 -0.18
CA PHE A 182 -9.16 -19.65 -0.89
C PHE A 182 -8.37 -20.44 -1.95
N ASP A 183 -7.04 -20.49 -1.84
CA ASP A 183 -6.12 -21.21 -2.74
C ASP A 183 -6.05 -20.67 -4.18
N ILE A 184 -6.54 -19.45 -4.42
CA ILE A 184 -6.48 -18.78 -5.74
C ILE A 184 -5.25 -17.88 -5.79
N GLN A 185 -4.06 -18.48 -5.87
CA GLN A 185 -2.78 -17.76 -5.83
C GLN A 185 -2.61 -16.77 -7.00
N LEU A 186 -3.23 -17.02 -8.15
CA LEU A 186 -3.15 -16.16 -9.34
C LEU A 186 -3.88 -14.82 -9.13
N ALA A 187 -4.85 -14.79 -8.21
CA ALA A 187 -5.66 -13.60 -7.98
C ALA A 187 -4.83 -12.45 -7.40
N LEU A 188 -3.83 -12.74 -6.56
CA LEU A 188 -3.06 -11.71 -5.86
C LEU A 188 -2.29 -10.78 -6.81
N PRO A 189 -1.40 -11.26 -7.70
CA PRO A 189 -0.65 -10.35 -8.58
C PRO A 189 -1.56 -9.58 -9.55
N ILE A 190 -2.68 -10.18 -9.99
CA ILE A 190 -3.67 -9.53 -10.87
C ILE A 190 -4.41 -8.42 -10.10
N ALA A 191 -4.93 -8.73 -8.91
CA ALA A 191 -5.58 -7.77 -8.04
C ALA A 191 -4.64 -6.62 -7.67
N ASN A 192 -3.38 -6.94 -7.38
CA ASN A 192 -2.34 -5.95 -7.10
C ASN A 192 -2.12 -5.01 -8.30
N LEU A 193 -1.98 -5.56 -9.51
CA LEU A 193 -1.80 -4.78 -10.74
C LEU A 193 -2.97 -3.84 -11.02
N ILE A 194 -4.20 -4.36 -10.97
CA ILE A 194 -5.41 -3.58 -11.23
C ILE A 194 -5.62 -2.53 -10.13
N GLY A 195 -5.55 -2.97 -8.87
CA GLY A 195 -5.78 -2.14 -7.70
C GLY A 195 -4.81 -0.96 -7.60
N ILE A 196 -3.51 -1.21 -7.71
CA ILE A 196 -2.50 -0.13 -7.62
C ILE A 196 -2.62 0.88 -8.76
N THR A 197 -2.96 0.40 -9.97
CA THR A 197 -3.16 1.27 -11.14
C THR A 197 -4.38 2.16 -10.94
N MET A 198 -5.51 1.62 -10.46
CA MET A 198 -6.71 2.41 -10.18
C MET A 198 -6.48 3.45 -9.07
N ILE A 199 -5.83 3.05 -7.98
CA ILE A 199 -5.46 3.97 -6.89
C ILE A 199 -4.56 5.10 -7.44
N PHE A 200 -3.56 4.76 -8.25
CA PHE A 200 -2.70 5.76 -8.89
C PHE A 200 -3.50 6.73 -9.75
N LEU A 201 -4.39 6.24 -10.63
CA LEU A 201 -5.19 7.09 -11.50
C LEU A 201 -6.06 8.08 -10.70
N GLY A 202 -6.67 7.62 -9.59
CA GLY A 202 -7.45 8.49 -8.71
C GLY A 202 -6.60 9.55 -7.99
N THR A 203 -5.47 9.15 -7.40
CA THR A 203 -4.54 10.09 -6.74
C THR A 203 -3.90 11.06 -7.74
N ASN A 204 -3.71 10.64 -8.99
CA ASN A 204 -3.10 11.45 -10.03
C ASN A 204 -4.07 12.48 -10.62
N THR A 205 -5.35 12.15 -10.76
CA THR A 205 -6.35 13.07 -11.35
C THR A 205 -6.79 14.13 -10.34
N SER A 206 -6.91 13.78 -9.06
CA SER A 206 -7.49 14.61 -8.01
C SER A 206 -6.75 15.92 -7.74
N SER A 207 -5.42 15.96 -7.94
CA SER A 207 -4.66 17.20 -7.76
C SER A 207 -4.90 18.23 -8.87
N LEU A 208 -5.37 17.83 -10.05
CA LEU A 208 -5.69 18.74 -11.15
C LEU A 208 -7.01 19.48 -10.91
N SER A 209 -7.98 18.86 -10.21
CA SER A 209 -9.27 19.47 -9.87
C SER A 209 -9.15 20.62 -8.85
N SER A 210 -8.13 20.62 -7.99
CA SER A 210 -7.87 21.73 -7.07
C SER A 210 -7.48 23.04 -7.77
N ARG A 211 -7.01 22.96 -9.03
CA ARG A 211 -6.57 24.12 -9.82
C ARG A 211 -7.74 24.84 -10.49
N SER A 212 -8.77 24.12 -10.95
CA SER A 212 -9.93 24.72 -11.64
C SER A 212 -10.86 25.51 -10.71
N LEU A 213 -10.93 25.15 -9.43
CA LEU A 213 -11.72 25.84 -8.41
C LEU A 213 -11.06 27.13 -7.87
N SER A 214 -9.75 27.31 -8.08
CA SER A 214 -9.07 28.59 -7.76
C SER A 214 -9.13 29.60 -8.90
N ALA A 215 -9.27 29.13 -10.14
CA ALA A 215 -9.32 29.98 -11.33
C ALA A 215 -10.73 30.53 -11.64
N THR A 216 -11.76 30.06 -10.93
CA THR A 216 -13.15 30.55 -11.04
C THR A 216 -13.54 31.52 -9.91
N ASN A 217 -12.65 31.74 -8.94
CA ASN A 217 -12.86 32.64 -7.80
C ASN A 217 -11.85 33.81 -7.76
N ALA A 218 -11.22 34.11 -8.91
CA ALA A 218 -10.37 35.29 -9.13
C ALA A 218 -10.93 36.07 -10.31
#